data_AF-A0A7X2LVI8-F1
#
_entry.id   AF-A0A7X2LVI8-F1
#
_cell.length_a   1.000
_cell.length_b   1.000
_cell.length_c   1.000
_cell.angle_alpha   90.00
_cell.angle_beta   90.00
_cell.angle_gamma   90.00
#
_symmetry.space_group_name_H-M   'P 1'
#
loop_
_entity.id
_entity.type
_entity.pdbx_description
1 polymer ?
#
loop_
_entity_poly.entity_id
_entity_poly.type
_entity_poly.pdbx_seq_one_letter_code
_entity_poly.pdbx_strand_id
1 'polypeptide(L)'
;MHAFRRSSILLLLALAACGGDQSTQPGAQGGAPRAMQGGAVRQGAAPAFTTFSGNASQYTVTANANGFAVTDILTSQSTQVAAGARLRFADSAIALDLDGIAALGYRIYQAGFNRKPDLAGLGYWISQMDNGISQRDVAASFVSGAEFAALYGGANPTNLVYVTKLYNNVLQRAPEQAGLDYWVGVMDRGEATRGEVLAFFSEGAENKALVAPAIVAGIEYLPWGSKLPSNAVADYAAQYDGTVRGGDSGNISIVVNSSGTVQAGGHLNGANADVGGSTQLADGGRFEMTYAGNGQSLALKGSINVATGVATGSWINAAAKTSGVFSASKPVTQPKMFPQVQAIITQRCVGCHSAHTTFPGYNTAQAGLSFDTEAQIRAQAGLIKSAAVDSQRMPFGNATGMTQAERSTLAAWFSAGTPP
;
A
#
# COMPACT_ATOMS: atom_id res chain seq x y z
N MET A 1 76.94 16.51 -29.39
CA MET A 1 75.76 16.60 -30.27
C MET A 1 74.56 15.99 -29.53
N HIS A 2 73.52 16.81 -29.35
CA HIS A 2 72.10 16.56 -28.98
C HIS A 2 71.77 15.51 -27.90
N ALA A 3 71.35 15.85 -26.67
CA ALA A 3 70.13 16.55 -26.22
C ALA A 3 68.81 15.81 -26.54
N PHE A 4 68.23 15.13 -25.55
CA PHE A 4 66.81 14.74 -25.53
C PHE A 4 66.18 15.17 -24.20
N ARG A 5 65.21 16.09 -24.29
CA ARG A 5 64.41 16.63 -23.19
C ARG A 5 63.28 15.66 -22.84
N ARG A 6 62.94 15.65 -21.55
CA ARG A 6 61.73 15.06 -20.97
C ARG A 6 60.48 15.81 -21.45
N SER A 7 59.44 15.08 -21.83
CA SER A 7 58.06 15.58 -21.83
C SER A 7 57.14 14.50 -21.27
N SER A 8 56.66 14.76 -20.05
CA SER A 8 55.59 14.04 -19.38
C SER A 8 54.29 14.22 -20.16
N ILE A 9 53.67 13.12 -20.57
CA ILE A 9 52.29 13.13 -21.07
C ILE A 9 51.40 12.74 -19.88
N LEU A 10 50.66 13.73 -19.37
CA LEU A 10 49.55 13.51 -18.44
C LEU A 10 48.49 12.67 -19.14
N LEU A 11 48.21 11.50 -18.57
CA LEU A 11 47.06 10.67 -18.90
C LEU A 11 45.81 11.32 -18.30
N LEU A 12 45.06 12.07 -19.11
CA LEU A 12 43.73 12.57 -18.76
C LEU A 12 42.75 11.39 -18.80
N LEU A 13 42.43 10.83 -17.63
CA LEU A 13 41.26 9.98 -17.43
C LEU A 13 40.00 10.85 -17.63
N ALA A 14 39.34 10.69 -18.78
CA ALA A 14 37.97 11.14 -18.97
C ALA A 14 37.03 10.05 -18.43
N LEU A 15 36.52 10.23 -17.21
CA LEU A 15 35.44 9.45 -16.62
C LEU A 15 34.20 10.32 -16.42
N ALA A 16 33.05 9.64 -16.49
CA ALA A 16 31.72 10.05 -16.03
C ALA A 16 30.87 10.93 -16.97
N ALA A 17 30.40 10.33 -18.07
CA ALA A 17 29.00 10.51 -18.45
C ALA A 17 28.19 9.53 -17.57
N CYS A 18 27.64 10.01 -16.47
CA CYS A 18 26.82 9.18 -15.59
C CYS A 18 25.42 9.03 -16.22
N GLY A 19 25.08 7.80 -16.60
CA GLY A 19 23.78 7.45 -17.18
C GLY A 19 23.73 6.07 -17.83
N GLY A 20 24.52 5.08 -17.37
CA GLY A 20 24.45 3.69 -17.85
C GLY A 20 25.72 2.89 -17.53
N ASP A 21 25.55 1.64 -17.09
CA ASP A 21 26.64 0.66 -16.93
C ASP A 21 27.38 0.44 -18.27
N GLN A 22 28.64 0.00 -18.18
CA GLN A 22 29.56 -0.20 -19.33
C GLN A 22 29.13 -1.22 -20.40
N SER A 23 27.93 -1.81 -20.32
CA SER A 23 27.45 -2.80 -21.28
C SER A 23 26.59 -2.24 -22.43
N THR A 24 26.26 -0.94 -22.42
CA THR A 24 25.47 -0.31 -23.51
C THR A 24 26.05 1.04 -23.94
N GLN A 25 27.21 1.03 -24.61
CA GLN A 25 27.75 2.22 -25.27
C GLN A 25 27.23 2.34 -26.72
N PRO A 26 26.61 3.45 -27.14
CA PRO A 26 26.62 3.88 -28.53
C PRO A 26 27.95 4.59 -28.79
N GLY A 27 28.73 4.05 -29.73
CA GLY A 27 30.03 4.60 -30.11
C GLY A 27 29.93 6.01 -30.72
N ALA A 28 30.98 6.79 -30.50
CA ALA A 28 31.20 8.11 -31.09
C ALA A 28 31.36 8.01 -32.62
N GLN A 29 30.24 8.05 -33.36
CA GLN A 29 30.22 8.40 -34.78
C GLN A 29 28.99 9.27 -35.05
N GLY A 30 29.19 10.40 -35.71
CA GLY A 30 28.20 11.44 -35.95
C GLY A 30 27.01 10.99 -36.79
N GLY A 31 25.97 10.50 -36.11
CA GLY A 31 24.63 10.30 -36.64
C GLY A 31 23.61 10.59 -35.53
N ALA A 32 22.48 11.20 -35.88
CA ALA A 32 21.36 11.43 -34.97
C ALA A 32 21.02 10.14 -34.20
N PRO A 33 20.64 10.23 -32.91
CA PRO A 33 20.48 9.06 -32.06
C PRO A 33 19.40 8.15 -32.64
N ARG A 34 19.85 7.01 -33.17
CA ARG A 34 19.02 5.84 -33.40
C ARG A 34 18.59 5.35 -32.01
N ALA A 35 17.34 5.63 -31.68
CA ALA A 35 16.60 5.08 -30.55
C ALA A 35 17.19 5.36 -29.16
N MET A 36 16.74 6.44 -28.52
CA MET A 36 16.31 6.32 -27.12
C MET A 36 15.17 5.30 -27.09
N GLN A 37 15.47 4.01 -27.18
CA GLN A 37 14.56 2.93 -26.83
C GLN A 37 15.01 2.47 -25.44
N GLY A 38 14.58 3.21 -24.41
CA GLY A 38 14.41 2.60 -23.10
C GLY A 38 13.55 1.37 -23.31
N GLY A 39 14.07 0.19 -22.95
CA GLY A 39 13.47 -1.10 -23.25
C GLY A 39 11.98 -1.07 -22.94
N ALA A 40 11.16 -1.30 -23.96
CA ALA A 40 9.73 -1.46 -23.75
C ALA A 40 9.55 -2.63 -22.78
N VAL A 41 9.21 -2.34 -21.53
CA VAL A 41 8.72 -3.34 -20.60
C VAL A 41 7.53 -3.98 -21.30
N ARG A 42 7.61 -5.30 -21.55
CA ARG A 42 6.55 -6.02 -22.25
C ARG A 42 5.23 -5.76 -21.54
N GLN A 43 4.34 -5.05 -22.23
CA GLN A 43 2.96 -4.80 -21.83
C GLN A 43 2.23 -6.13 -21.81
N GLY A 44 2.12 -6.73 -20.62
CA GLY A 44 1.22 -7.84 -20.36
C GLY A 44 -0.14 -7.31 -19.93
N ALA A 45 -1.20 -8.10 -20.13
CA ALA A 45 -2.52 -7.80 -19.56
C ALA A 45 -2.41 -7.48 -18.06
N ALA A 46 -3.28 -6.59 -17.57
CA ALA A 46 -3.30 -6.19 -16.15
C ALA A 46 -3.22 -7.43 -15.25
N PRO A 47 -2.27 -7.50 -14.29
CA PRO A 47 -2.08 -8.69 -13.47
C PRO A 47 -3.37 -9.05 -12.72
N ALA A 48 -3.70 -10.34 -12.65
CA ALA A 48 -4.81 -10.80 -11.83
C ALA A 48 -4.63 -10.35 -10.37
N PHE A 49 -5.72 -9.88 -9.75
CA PHE A 49 -5.67 -9.41 -8.37
C PHE A 49 -5.70 -10.59 -7.39
N THR A 50 -4.84 -10.53 -6.37
CA THR A 50 -5.03 -11.30 -5.14
C THR A 50 -5.77 -10.43 -4.14
N THR A 51 -6.93 -10.89 -3.65
CA THR A 51 -7.82 -10.07 -2.81
C THR A 51 -7.70 -10.44 -1.34
N PHE A 52 -7.73 -9.43 -0.48
CA PHE A 52 -7.70 -9.50 0.97
C PHE A 52 -8.88 -8.71 1.55
N SER A 53 -9.48 -9.22 2.62
CA SER A 53 -10.71 -8.66 3.19
C SER A 53 -10.47 -7.45 4.12
N GLY A 54 -9.27 -7.31 4.68
CA GLY A 54 -8.91 -6.18 5.54
C GLY A 54 -8.40 -4.96 4.75
N ASN A 55 -8.18 -3.86 5.47
CA ASN A 55 -7.47 -2.70 4.92
C ASN A 55 -5.99 -3.05 4.69
N ALA A 56 -5.30 -2.36 3.78
CA ALA A 56 -3.90 -2.62 3.48
C ALA A 56 -2.99 -2.57 4.73
N SER A 57 -3.28 -1.68 5.70
CA SER A 57 -2.51 -1.56 6.94
C SER A 57 -2.57 -2.78 7.87
N GLN A 58 -3.51 -3.70 7.64
CA GLN A 58 -3.61 -4.96 8.39
C GLN A 58 -2.58 -5.99 7.93
N TYR A 59 -1.96 -5.78 6.77
CA TYR A 59 -1.06 -6.74 6.16
C TYR A 59 0.36 -6.19 6.09
N THR A 60 1.34 -7.02 6.41
CA THR A 60 2.73 -6.77 6.03
C THR A 60 3.01 -7.41 4.68
N VAL A 61 3.75 -6.70 3.83
CA VAL A 61 4.22 -7.20 2.55
C VAL A 61 5.73 -7.28 2.63
N THR A 62 6.28 -8.48 2.53
CA THR A 62 7.72 -8.71 2.70
C THR A 62 8.28 -9.53 1.55
N ALA A 63 9.26 -8.96 0.84
CA ALA A 63 9.95 -9.65 -0.23
C ALA A 63 10.70 -10.90 0.30
N ASN A 64 10.73 -11.95 -0.51
CA ASN A 64 11.47 -13.18 -0.25
C ASN A 64 11.92 -13.83 -1.55
N ALA A 65 12.60 -14.98 -1.47
CA ALA A 65 13.17 -15.67 -2.64
C ALA A 65 12.14 -16.03 -3.73
N ASN A 66 10.85 -16.12 -3.39
CA ASN A 66 9.77 -16.57 -4.27
C ASN A 66 8.79 -15.44 -4.67
N GLY A 67 9.12 -14.18 -4.39
CA GLY A 67 8.22 -13.04 -4.57
C GLY A 67 7.99 -12.31 -3.26
N PHE A 68 6.74 -12.33 -2.77
CA PHE A 68 6.35 -11.59 -1.56
C PHE A 68 5.44 -12.42 -0.66
N ALA A 69 5.70 -12.37 0.65
CA ALA A 69 4.79 -12.87 1.66
C ALA A 69 3.88 -11.73 2.12
N VAL A 70 2.57 -11.92 1.99
CA VAL A 70 1.54 -11.00 2.52
C VAL A 70 0.99 -11.60 3.80
N THR A 71 1.32 -11.03 4.94
CA THR A 71 1.02 -11.61 6.26
C THR A 71 0.01 -10.74 7.00
N ASP A 72 -1.10 -11.34 7.40
CA ASP A 72 -2.13 -10.70 8.22
C ASP A 72 -1.62 -10.53 9.66
N ILE A 73 -1.52 -9.29 10.12
CA ILE A 73 -1.01 -8.94 11.46
C ILE A 73 -1.91 -9.51 12.58
N LEU A 74 -3.20 -9.71 12.31
CA LEU A 74 -4.15 -10.18 13.32
C LEU A 74 -4.14 -11.70 13.50
N THR A 75 -3.96 -12.44 12.40
CA THR A 75 -4.06 -13.91 12.40
C THR A 75 -2.71 -14.60 12.22
N SER A 76 -1.66 -13.85 11.87
CA SER A 76 -0.35 -14.35 11.44
C SER A 76 -0.41 -15.27 10.21
N GLN A 77 -1.56 -15.38 9.53
CA GLN A 77 -1.66 -16.13 8.28
C GLN A 77 -0.88 -15.41 7.18
N SER A 78 -0.10 -16.17 6.42
CA SER A 78 0.73 -15.64 5.35
C SER A 78 0.32 -16.24 4.01
N THR A 79 0.16 -15.37 3.01
CA THR A 79 -0.14 -15.75 1.62
C THR A 79 1.06 -15.42 0.75
N GLN A 80 1.56 -16.39 0.00
CA GLN A 80 2.62 -16.17 -0.98
C GLN A 80 2.06 -15.60 -2.27
N VAL A 81 2.72 -14.57 -2.81
CA VAL A 81 2.34 -13.93 -4.07
C VAL A 81 3.58 -13.68 -4.93
N ALA A 82 3.41 -13.80 -6.24
CA ALA A 82 4.51 -13.60 -7.19
C ALA A 82 4.96 -12.13 -7.23
N ALA A 83 6.22 -11.91 -7.60
CA ALA A 83 6.67 -10.59 -8.00
C ALA A 83 5.84 -10.08 -9.19
N GLY A 84 5.53 -8.78 -9.21
CA GLY A 84 4.66 -8.17 -10.22
C GLY A 84 3.16 -8.30 -9.97
N ALA A 85 2.73 -9.05 -8.93
CA ALA A 85 1.31 -9.18 -8.62
C ALA A 85 0.66 -7.85 -8.19
N ARG A 86 -0.67 -7.80 -8.28
CA ARG A 86 -1.50 -6.70 -7.79
C ARG A 86 -2.35 -7.22 -6.64
N LEU A 87 -2.26 -6.57 -5.48
CA LEU A 87 -3.02 -6.93 -4.28
C LEU A 87 -4.20 -5.98 -4.13
N ARG A 88 -5.40 -6.51 -3.88
CA ARG A 88 -6.60 -5.72 -3.60
C ARG A 88 -6.97 -5.86 -2.13
N PHE A 89 -7.11 -4.74 -1.44
CA PHE A 89 -7.57 -4.65 -0.06
C PHE A 89 -8.93 -3.96 0.00
N ALA A 90 -9.52 -3.88 1.19
CA ALA A 90 -10.81 -3.22 1.41
C ALA A 90 -10.78 -1.71 1.13
N ASP A 91 -9.62 -1.07 1.30
CA ASP A 91 -9.47 0.39 1.18
C ASP A 91 -8.60 0.83 0.00
N SER A 92 -7.72 -0.04 -0.50
CA SER A 92 -6.68 0.33 -1.46
C SER A 92 -6.13 -0.88 -2.21
N ALA A 93 -5.10 -0.66 -3.04
CA ALA A 93 -4.35 -1.72 -3.69
C ALA A 93 -2.84 -1.52 -3.50
N ILE A 94 -2.09 -2.62 -3.56
CA ILE A 94 -0.63 -2.61 -3.57
C ILE A 94 -0.13 -3.30 -4.83
N ALA A 95 0.76 -2.62 -5.55
CA ALA A 95 1.45 -3.10 -6.73
C ALA A 95 2.84 -3.66 -6.37
N LEU A 96 3.16 -4.87 -6.82
CA LEU A 96 4.43 -5.55 -6.54
C LEU A 96 5.38 -5.63 -7.75
N ASP A 97 5.09 -4.86 -8.81
CA ASP A 97 5.96 -4.67 -9.97
C ASP A 97 6.92 -3.51 -9.72
N LEU A 98 7.91 -3.74 -8.84
CA LEU A 98 8.85 -2.70 -8.39
C LEU A 98 9.76 -2.15 -9.51
N ASP A 99 9.77 -2.80 -10.68
CA ASP A 99 10.38 -2.33 -11.92
C ASP A 99 9.37 -2.16 -13.07
N GLY A 100 8.09 -2.44 -12.84
CA GLY A 100 7.02 -2.36 -13.83
C GLY A 100 6.25 -1.04 -13.78
N ILE A 101 5.04 -1.05 -14.35
CA ILE A 101 4.21 0.13 -14.59
C ILE A 101 3.96 0.95 -13.32
N ALA A 102 3.70 0.33 -12.18
CA ALA A 102 3.47 1.09 -10.95
C ALA A 102 4.73 1.83 -10.50
N ALA A 103 5.90 1.20 -10.65
CA ALA A 103 7.16 1.83 -10.31
C ALA A 103 7.55 2.93 -11.31
N LEU A 104 7.26 2.78 -12.60
CA LEU A 104 7.40 3.86 -13.59
C LEU A 104 6.56 5.08 -13.19
N GLY A 105 5.30 4.87 -12.82
CA GLY A 105 4.41 5.94 -12.36
C GLY A 105 4.94 6.62 -11.10
N TYR A 106 5.35 5.83 -10.10
CA TYR A 106 5.91 6.36 -8.86
C TYR A 106 7.17 7.20 -9.11
N ARG A 107 8.10 6.69 -9.94
CA ARG A 107 9.34 7.39 -10.26
C ARG A 107 9.12 8.66 -11.05
N ILE A 108 8.10 8.73 -11.92
CA ILE A 108 7.74 9.99 -12.60
C ILE A 108 7.22 11.01 -11.60
N TYR A 109 6.39 10.62 -10.63
CA TYR A 109 5.96 11.54 -9.57
C TYR A 109 7.13 12.07 -8.76
N GLN A 110 8.02 11.18 -8.31
CA GLN A 110 9.21 11.58 -7.56
C GLN A 110 10.08 12.54 -8.39
N ALA A 111 10.32 12.22 -9.66
CA ALA A 111 11.15 13.07 -10.52
C ALA A 111 10.47 14.40 -10.89
N GLY A 112 9.20 14.35 -11.28
CA GLY A 112 8.45 15.48 -11.80
C GLY A 112 8.02 16.46 -10.73
N PHE A 113 7.67 15.99 -9.53
CA PHE A 113 7.12 16.83 -8.46
C PHE A 113 7.93 16.81 -7.16
N ASN A 114 9.03 16.04 -7.09
CA ASN A 114 9.86 15.91 -5.89
C ASN A 114 9.07 15.53 -4.62
N ARG A 115 8.07 14.66 -4.79
CA ARG A 115 7.23 14.16 -3.69
C ARG A 115 6.74 12.75 -3.96
N LYS A 116 6.31 12.06 -2.90
CA LYS A 116 5.53 10.83 -3.03
C LYS A 116 4.24 11.10 -3.83
N PRO A 117 3.84 10.18 -4.72
CA PRO A 117 2.55 10.29 -5.39
C PRO A 117 1.38 10.29 -4.40
N ASP A 118 0.31 10.98 -4.76
CA ASP A 118 -0.99 10.73 -4.14
C ASP A 118 -1.60 9.43 -4.72
N LEU A 119 -2.40 8.73 -3.91
CA LEU A 119 -2.87 7.38 -4.26
C LEU A 119 -3.77 7.36 -5.51
N ALA A 120 -4.63 8.37 -5.66
CA ALA A 120 -5.62 8.46 -6.74
C ALA A 120 -4.95 8.81 -8.07
N GLY A 121 -4.09 9.83 -8.06
CA GLY A 121 -3.30 10.23 -9.22
C GLY A 121 -2.37 9.13 -9.70
N LEU A 122 -1.68 8.43 -8.79
CA LEU A 122 -0.87 7.26 -9.17
C LEU A 122 -1.73 6.18 -9.80
N GLY A 123 -2.89 5.89 -9.22
CA GLY A 123 -3.82 4.91 -9.79
C GLY A 123 -4.36 5.25 -11.17
N TYR A 124 -4.61 6.54 -11.44
CA TYR A 124 -4.90 7.03 -12.78
C TYR A 124 -3.76 6.68 -13.75
N TRP A 125 -2.53 7.08 -13.43
CA TRP A 125 -1.39 6.86 -14.33
C TRP A 125 -1.03 5.38 -14.51
N ILE A 126 -1.14 4.57 -13.46
CA ILE A 126 -1.04 3.10 -13.55
C ILE A 126 -2.08 2.59 -14.54
N SER A 127 -3.35 3.00 -14.40
CA SER A 127 -4.41 2.57 -15.30
C SER A 127 -4.18 3.01 -16.74
N GLN A 128 -3.71 4.24 -16.97
CA GLN A 128 -3.41 4.73 -18.32
C GLN A 128 -2.28 3.92 -18.98
N MET A 129 -1.21 3.63 -18.22
CA MET A 129 -0.08 2.84 -18.72
C MET A 129 -0.41 1.36 -18.91
N ASP A 130 -1.23 0.77 -18.03
CA ASP A 130 -1.79 -0.58 -18.21
C ASP A 130 -2.64 -0.67 -19.50
N ASN A 131 -3.23 0.45 -19.94
CA ASN A 131 -3.98 0.58 -21.21
C ASN A 131 -3.12 1.07 -22.39
N GLY A 132 -1.79 1.05 -22.26
CA GLY A 132 -0.87 1.26 -23.38
C GLY A 132 -0.32 2.68 -23.55
N ILE A 133 -0.70 3.64 -22.70
CA ILE A 133 -0.03 4.96 -22.69
C ILE A 133 1.44 4.76 -22.31
N SER A 134 2.35 5.39 -23.06
CA SER A 134 3.78 5.24 -22.80
C SER A 134 4.22 6.07 -21.59
N GLN A 135 5.27 5.63 -20.91
CA GLN A 135 5.91 6.41 -19.84
C GLN A 135 6.30 7.83 -20.31
N ARG A 136 6.68 8.00 -21.57
CA ARG A 136 7.08 9.29 -22.14
C ARG A 136 5.90 10.24 -22.26
N ASP A 137 4.74 9.74 -22.66
CA ASP A 137 3.51 10.53 -22.77
C ASP A 137 3.01 10.95 -21.37
N VAL A 138 3.17 10.06 -20.38
CA VAL A 138 2.94 10.41 -18.97
C VAL A 138 3.90 11.52 -18.53
N ALA A 139 5.21 11.37 -18.75
CA ALA A 139 6.19 12.40 -18.39
C ALA A 139 5.92 13.74 -19.09
N ALA A 140 5.55 13.72 -20.37
CA ALA A 140 5.15 14.92 -21.11
C ALA A 140 3.93 15.61 -20.48
N SER A 141 2.93 14.82 -20.03
CA SER A 141 1.76 15.34 -19.33
C SER A 141 2.15 16.03 -18.01
N PHE A 142 3.10 15.46 -17.26
CA PHE A 142 3.61 16.09 -16.03
C PHE A 142 4.29 17.42 -16.33
N VAL A 143 5.19 17.46 -17.31
CA VAL A 143 5.91 18.68 -17.72
C VAL A 143 4.93 19.80 -18.10
N SER A 144 3.78 19.47 -18.67
CA SER A 144 2.74 20.45 -19.04
C SER A 144 1.88 20.95 -17.87
N GLY A 145 1.97 20.33 -16.70
CA GLY A 145 1.13 20.62 -15.54
C GLY A 145 1.55 21.88 -14.78
N ALA A 146 0.57 22.53 -14.13
CA ALA A 146 0.80 23.75 -13.34
C ALA A 146 1.77 23.53 -12.16
N GLU A 147 1.72 22.36 -11.50
CA GLU A 147 2.64 21.99 -10.42
C GLU A 147 4.09 21.91 -10.92
N PHE A 148 4.30 21.32 -12.11
CA PHE A 148 5.62 21.23 -12.72
C PHE A 148 6.16 22.61 -13.07
N ALA A 149 5.33 23.45 -13.69
CA ALA A 149 5.70 24.82 -14.03
C ALA A 149 6.15 25.61 -12.78
N ALA A 150 5.47 25.45 -11.65
CA ALA A 150 5.86 26.11 -10.39
C ALA A 150 7.24 25.66 -9.89
N LEU A 151 7.56 24.37 -9.99
CA LEU A 151 8.82 23.80 -9.49
C LEU A 151 10.03 24.06 -10.40
N TYR A 152 9.80 24.17 -11.71
CA TYR A 152 10.85 24.20 -12.73
C TYR A 152 11.12 25.58 -13.36
N GLY A 153 10.53 26.66 -12.84
CA GLY A 153 10.85 28.03 -13.25
C GLY A 153 9.85 28.66 -14.24
N GLY A 154 8.56 28.34 -14.08
CA GLY A 154 7.46 28.86 -14.88
C GLY A 154 6.99 27.88 -15.96
N ALA A 155 6.05 28.31 -16.81
CA ALA A 155 5.54 27.48 -17.90
C ALA A 155 6.60 27.19 -18.97
N ASN A 156 7.56 28.11 -19.15
CA ASN A 156 8.57 28.05 -20.20
C ASN A 156 9.98 28.39 -19.66
N PRO A 157 10.56 27.60 -18.74
CA PRO A 157 11.96 27.79 -18.33
C PRO A 157 12.89 27.63 -19.53
N THR A 158 14.12 28.15 -19.46
CA THR A 158 15.15 27.81 -20.46
C THR A 158 15.58 26.36 -20.28
N ASN A 159 16.17 25.73 -21.31
CA ASN A 159 16.67 24.36 -21.20
C ASN A 159 17.74 24.23 -20.11
N LEU A 160 18.59 25.25 -19.94
CA LEU A 160 19.56 25.32 -18.84
C LEU A 160 18.89 25.26 -17.46
N VAL A 161 17.85 26.09 -17.24
CA VAL A 161 17.11 26.10 -15.97
C VAL A 161 16.42 24.76 -15.73
N TYR A 162 15.78 24.23 -16.78
CA TYR A 162 15.07 22.96 -16.73
C TYR A 162 15.98 21.79 -16.35
N VAL A 163 17.10 21.61 -17.05
CA VAL A 163 18.07 20.52 -16.77
C VAL A 163 18.68 20.70 -15.39
N THR A 164 19.07 21.91 -15.01
CA THR A 164 19.61 22.19 -13.66
C THR A 164 18.62 21.78 -12.57
N LYS A 165 17.32 22.05 -12.77
CA LYS A 165 16.27 21.63 -11.82
C LYS A 165 16.07 20.12 -11.80
N LEU A 166 16.21 19.42 -12.93
CA LEU A 166 16.15 17.94 -12.94
C LEU A 166 17.28 17.32 -12.10
N TYR A 167 18.52 17.80 -12.22
CA TYR A 167 19.60 17.32 -11.37
C TYR A 167 19.31 17.55 -9.87
N ASN A 168 18.85 18.74 -9.50
CA ASN A 168 18.58 19.06 -8.10
C ASN A 168 17.37 18.31 -7.54
N ASN A 169 16.28 18.21 -8.29
CA ASN A 169 15.01 17.66 -7.80
C ASN A 169 14.94 16.14 -7.94
N VAL A 170 15.51 15.57 -9.01
CA VAL A 170 15.46 14.13 -9.28
C VAL A 170 16.65 13.42 -8.67
N LEU A 171 17.86 13.96 -8.87
CA LEU A 171 19.11 13.32 -8.46
C LEU A 171 19.64 13.84 -7.11
N GLN A 172 19.01 14.87 -6.54
CA GLN A 172 19.37 15.45 -5.25
C GLN A 172 20.82 15.97 -5.21
N ARG A 173 21.32 16.47 -6.33
CA ARG A 173 22.68 17.03 -6.46
C ARG A 173 22.79 18.08 -7.56
N ALA A 174 23.86 18.86 -7.53
CA ALA A 174 24.20 19.79 -8.61
C ALA A 174 24.61 19.03 -9.89
N PRO A 175 24.33 19.60 -11.07
CA PRO A 175 24.78 19.01 -12.34
C PRO A 175 26.30 19.10 -12.48
N GLU A 176 26.90 18.06 -13.05
CA GLU A 176 28.23 18.15 -13.61
C GLU A 176 28.19 18.90 -14.95
N GLN A 177 29.21 19.72 -15.23
CA GLN A 177 29.24 20.58 -16.41
C GLN A 177 29.05 19.80 -17.72
N ALA A 178 29.76 18.69 -17.90
CA ALA A 178 29.67 17.88 -19.12
C ALA A 178 28.25 17.29 -19.33
N GLY A 179 27.61 16.84 -18.25
CA GLY A 179 26.25 16.32 -18.29
C GLY A 179 25.22 17.43 -18.57
N LEU A 180 25.40 18.60 -17.97
CA LEU A 180 24.57 19.78 -18.23
C LEU A 180 24.65 20.21 -19.70
N ASP A 181 25.87 20.35 -20.22
CA ASP A 181 26.13 20.77 -21.60
C ASP A 181 25.53 19.77 -22.60
N TYR A 182 25.65 18.47 -22.33
CA TYR A 182 25.05 17.43 -23.16
C TYR A 182 23.52 17.57 -23.24
N TRP A 183 22.84 17.60 -22.09
CA TRP A 183 21.38 17.64 -22.05
C TRP A 183 20.82 18.94 -22.60
N VAL A 184 21.43 20.08 -22.27
CA VAL A 184 21.05 21.37 -22.84
C VAL A 184 21.25 21.36 -24.35
N GLY A 185 22.38 20.85 -24.83
CA GLY A 185 22.68 20.79 -26.26
C GLY A 185 21.72 19.92 -27.07
N VAL A 186 21.34 18.73 -26.59
CA VAL A 186 20.36 17.88 -27.30
C VAL A 186 18.97 18.51 -27.33
N MET A 187 18.59 19.23 -26.27
CA MET A 187 17.30 19.94 -26.21
C MET A 187 17.30 21.19 -27.11
N ASP A 188 18.39 21.94 -27.15
CA ASP A 188 18.54 23.13 -27.99
C ASP A 188 18.52 22.79 -29.50
N ARG A 189 19.03 21.59 -29.87
CA ARG A 189 18.95 21.06 -31.23
C ARG A 189 17.60 20.41 -31.56
N GLY A 190 16.68 20.31 -30.60
CA GLY A 190 15.38 19.67 -30.79
C GLY A 190 15.45 18.14 -30.91
N GLU A 191 16.56 17.51 -30.50
CA GLU A 191 16.77 16.06 -30.56
C GLU A 191 16.07 15.32 -29.41
N ALA A 192 15.67 16.03 -28.34
CA ALA A 192 14.92 15.50 -27.22
C ALA A 192 13.91 16.54 -26.70
N THR A 193 12.70 16.09 -26.43
CA THR A 193 11.67 16.87 -25.74
C THR A 193 11.89 16.85 -24.23
N ARG A 194 11.28 17.80 -23.51
CA ARG A 194 11.29 17.81 -22.04
C ARG A 194 10.70 16.53 -21.44
N GLY A 195 9.60 16.03 -22.00
CA GLY A 195 8.98 14.79 -21.53
C GLY A 195 9.94 13.60 -21.64
N GLU A 196 10.69 13.51 -22.74
CA GLU A 196 11.72 12.47 -22.93
C GLU A 196 12.87 12.61 -21.94
N VAL A 197 13.37 13.82 -21.71
CA VAL A 197 14.44 14.06 -20.74
C VAL A 197 13.97 13.74 -19.31
N LEU A 198 12.76 14.16 -18.91
CA LEU A 198 12.20 13.78 -17.60
C LEU A 198 12.05 12.27 -17.45
N ALA A 199 11.51 11.57 -18.46
CA ALA A 199 11.39 10.12 -18.45
C ALA A 199 12.76 9.44 -18.31
N PHE A 200 13.78 9.96 -18.99
CA PHE A 200 15.15 9.46 -18.88
C PHE A 200 15.71 9.62 -17.46
N PHE A 201 15.63 10.82 -16.87
CA PHE A 201 16.08 11.08 -15.50
C PHE A 201 15.33 10.23 -14.47
N SER A 202 14.03 10.04 -14.68
CA SER A 202 13.17 9.22 -13.82
C SER A 202 13.61 7.76 -13.75
N GLU A 203 14.09 7.20 -14.86
CA GLU A 203 14.54 5.80 -14.94
C GLU A 203 16.04 5.61 -14.74
N GLY A 204 16.78 6.69 -14.50
CA GLY A 204 18.21 6.63 -14.17
C GLY A 204 18.46 5.81 -12.90
N ALA A 205 19.59 5.10 -12.87
CA ALA A 205 19.96 4.23 -11.75
C ALA A 205 19.96 4.96 -10.40
N GLU A 206 20.37 6.24 -10.39
CA GLU A 206 20.40 7.09 -9.21
C GLU A 206 18.98 7.37 -8.67
N ASN A 207 18.02 7.77 -9.51
CA ASN A 207 16.63 7.97 -9.07
C ASN A 207 15.98 6.65 -8.64
N LYS A 208 16.26 5.55 -9.33
CA LYS A 208 15.81 4.21 -8.91
C LYS A 208 16.33 3.86 -7.52
N ALA A 209 17.60 4.13 -7.23
CA ALA A 209 18.20 3.90 -5.93
C ALA A 209 17.58 4.78 -4.83
N LEU A 210 17.27 6.04 -5.14
CA LEU A 210 16.58 6.96 -4.22
C LEU A 210 15.15 6.50 -3.90
N VAL A 211 14.44 5.92 -4.87
CA VAL A 211 13.05 5.46 -4.72
C VAL A 211 12.94 4.06 -4.11
N ALA A 212 13.91 3.18 -4.35
CA ALA A 212 13.84 1.76 -3.96
C ALA A 212 13.44 1.53 -2.48
N PRO A 213 13.98 2.26 -1.49
CA PRO A 213 13.57 2.07 -0.09
C PRO A 213 12.08 2.36 0.17
N ALA A 214 11.48 3.29 -0.59
CA ALA A 214 10.09 3.70 -0.39
C ALA A 214 9.08 2.69 -0.98
N ILE A 215 9.51 1.86 -1.94
CA ILE A 215 8.63 0.94 -2.68
C ILE A 215 8.91 -0.53 -2.39
N VAL A 216 9.89 -0.86 -1.54
CA VAL A 216 10.32 -2.24 -1.28
C VAL A 216 9.21 -3.14 -0.70
N ALA A 217 8.25 -2.54 0.01
CA ALA A 217 7.05 -3.23 0.53
C ALA A 217 5.86 -3.20 -0.45
N GLY A 218 6.10 -2.82 -1.71
CA GLY A 218 5.05 -2.59 -2.69
C GLY A 218 4.64 -1.12 -2.78
N ILE A 219 3.92 -0.83 -3.87
CA ILE A 219 3.48 0.52 -4.23
C ILE A 219 1.99 0.63 -3.97
N GLU A 220 1.63 1.35 -2.92
CA GLU A 220 0.25 1.59 -2.53
C GLU A 220 -0.41 2.62 -3.47
N TYR A 221 -1.61 2.31 -3.96
CA TYR A 221 -2.38 3.17 -4.86
C TYR A 221 -3.89 2.92 -4.73
N LEU A 222 -4.71 3.82 -5.27
CA LEU A 222 -6.15 3.61 -5.44
C LEU A 222 -6.43 3.21 -6.88
N PRO A 223 -6.95 2.01 -7.16
CA PRO A 223 -7.31 1.63 -8.53
C PRO A 223 -8.20 2.68 -9.18
N TRP A 224 -7.96 3.01 -10.45
CA TRP A 224 -8.71 4.06 -11.14
C TRP A 224 -10.22 3.86 -11.04
N GLY A 225 -10.96 4.94 -10.74
CA GLY A 225 -12.40 4.90 -10.48
C GLY A 225 -12.79 4.40 -9.08
N SER A 226 -11.84 3.94 -8.27
CA SER A 226 -12.08 3.60 -6.85
C SER A 226 -11.91 4.81 -5.96
N LYS A 227 -12.54 4.77 -4.78
CA LYS A 227 -12.39 5.77 -3.73
C LYS A 227 -12.10 5.08 -2.42
N LEU A 228 -11.42 5.78 -1.52
CA LEU A 228 -11.32 5.32 -0.13
C LEU A 228 -12.72 5.24 0.49
N PRO A 229 -12.90 4.36 1.50
CA PRO A 229 -14.14 4.32 2.28
C PRO A 229 -14.49 5.70 2.86
N SER A 230 -15.72 6.15 2.62
CA SER A 230 -16.25 7.41 3.12
C SER A 230 -17.22 7.11 4.27
N ASN A 231 -16.68 6.97 5.48
CA ASN A 231 -17.46 6.85 6.71
C ASN A 231 -17.48 8.21 7.42
N ALA A 232 -18.49 8.48 8.23
CA ALA A 232 -18.52 9.70 9.02
C ALA A 232 -17.39 9.65 10.06
N VAL A 233 -16.77 10.80 10.34
CA VAL A 233 -15.71 10.91 11.36
C VAL A 233 -16.17 10.34 12.72
N ALA A 234 -17.44 10.56 13.07
CA ALA A 234 -18.06 10.04 14.28
C ALA A 234 -18.04 8.49 14.35
N ASP A 235 -18.03 7.78 13.23
CA ASP A 235 -18.02 6.31 13.20
C ASP A 235 -16.67 5.73 13.65
N TYR A 236 -15.61 6.54 13.54
CA TYR A 236 -14.29 6.21 14.05
C TYR A 236 -14.11 6.57 15.52
N ALA A 237 -14.95 7.45 16.07
CA ALA A 237 -14.77 8.04 17.40
C ALA A 237 -14.87 6.98 18.51
N ALA A 238 -13.73 6.58 19.06
CA ALA A 238 -13.59 5.61 20.14
C ALA A 238 -12.15 5.63 20.67
N GLN A 239 -11.93 4.98 21.81
CA GLN A 239 -10.62 4.55 22.24
C GLN A 239 -10.37 3.12 21.73
N TYR A 240 -9.22 2.89 21.11
CA TYR A 240 -8.74 1.62 20.60
C TYR A 240 -7.48 1.25 21.36
N ASP A 241 -7.51 0.14 22.09
CA ASP A 241 -6.36 -0.32 22.87
C ASP A 241 -5.79 -1.60 22.26
N GLY A 242 -4.48 -1.79 22.39
CA GLY A 242 -3.82 -2.98 21.89
C GLY A 242 -2.32 -3.00 22.13
N THR A 243 -1.60 -3.64 21.21
CA THR A 243 -0.18 -3.96 21.37
C THR A 243 0.65 -3.57 20.16
N VAL A 244 1.92 -3.26 20.41
CA VAL A 244 2.96 -3.18 19.38
C VAL A 244 3.84 -4.43 19.42
N ARG A 245 4.34 -4.86 18.26
CA ARG A 245 5.20 -6.06 18.09
C ARG A 245 6.22 -5.81 16.98
N GLY A 246 7.33 -6.57 16.97
CA GLY A 246 8.40 -6.48 15.97
C GLY A 246 9.75 -6.30 16.64
N GLY A 247 10.50 -5.26 16.24
CA GLY A 247 11.77 -4.89 16.87
C GLY A 247 11.64 -4.33 18.30
N ASP A 248 10.41 -4.19 18.80
CA ASP A 248 10.07 -3.89 20.19
C ASP A 248 8.67 -4.48 20.50
N SER A 249 8.28 -4.46 21.77
CA SER A 249 6.98 -4.89 22.28
C SER A 249 6.41 -3.84 23.22
N GLY A 250 5.10 -3.86 23.44
CA GLY A 250 4.47 -2.88 24.32
C GLY A 250 2.98 -2.73 24.09
N ASN A 251 2.41 -1.66 24.65
CA ASN A 251 1.01 -1.31 24.46
C ASN A 251 0.86 -0.07 23.55
N ILE A 252 -0.34 0.07 23.01
CA ILE A 252 -0.74 1.26 22.26
C ILE A 252 -2.21 1.55 22.56
N SER A 253 -2.51 2.84 22.73
CA SER A 253 -3.86 3.38 22.83
C SER A 253 -4.02 4.44 21.75
N ILE A 254 -5.10 4.36 20.98
CA ILE A 254 -5.45 5.28 19.91
C ILE A 254 -6.84 5.81 20.23
N VAL A 255 -6.97 7.10 20.46
CA VAL A 255 -8.23 7.79 20.72
C VAL A 255 -8.57 8.64 19.50
N VAL A 256 -9.72 8.38 18.90
CA VAL A 256 -10.30 9.24 17.87
C VAL A 256 -11.45 10.01 18.49
N ASN A 257 -11.41 11.34 18.42
CA ASN A 257 -12.51 12.16 18.91
C ASN A 257 -13.55 12.46 17.81
N SER A 258 -14.66 13.09 18.18
CA SER A 258 -15.74 13.44 17.24
C SER A 258 -15.34 14.47 16.17
N SER A 259 -14.23 15.20 16.35
CA SER A 259 -13.69 16.12 15.33
C SER A 259 -12.72 15.45 14.36
N GLY A 260 -12.39 14.16 14.56
CA GLY A 260 -11.45 13.42 13.70
C GLY A 260 -9.99 13.58 14.09
N THR A 261 -9.72 14.22 15.22
CA THR A 261 -8.37 14.21 15.79
C THR A 261 -8.07 12.80 16.31
N VAL A 262 -7.00 12.23 15.81
CA VAL A 262 -6.42 10.97 16.29
C VAL A 262 -5.32 11.32 17.27
N GLN A 263 -5.44 10.88 18.51
CA GLN A 263 -4.39 10.90 19.51
C GLN A 263 -3.93 9.47 19.70
N ALA A 264 -2.63 9.20 19.59
CA ALA A 264 -2.10 7.87 19.88
C ALA A 264 -0.92 7.98 20.83
N GLY A 265 -0.77 6.97 21.67
CA GLY A 265 0.34 6.85 22.61
C GLY A 265 0.44 5.46 23.20
N GLY A 266 1.46 5.22 24.01
CA GLY A 266 1.72 3.92 24.61
C GLY A 266 3.12 3.83 25.19
N HIS A 267 3.50 2.62 25.59
CA HIS A 267 4.77 2.28 26.20
C HIS A 267 5.51 1.25 25.35
N LEU A 268 6.77 1.52 25.03
CA LEU A 268 7.69 0.59 24.40
C LEU A 268 8.58 -0.06 25.47
N ASN A 269 8.53 -1.38 25.59
CA ASN A 269 9.21 -2.12 26.66
C ASN A 269 10.73 -2.12 26.49
N GLY A 270 11.21 -2.41 25.28
CA GLY A 270 12.65 -2.52 24.98
C GLY A 270 13.34 -1.16 25.05
N ALA A 271 12.68 -0.11 24.58
CA ALA A 271 13.15 1.26 24.74
C ALA A 271 12.86 1.86 26.13
N ASN A 272 12.03 1.20 26.94
CA ASN A 272 11.53 1.63 28.25
C ASN A 272 11.06 3.10 28.25
N ALA A 273 10.13 3.42 27.36
CA ALA A 273 9.73 4.82 27.15
C ALA A 273 8.27 4.95 26.71
N ASP A 274 7.66 6.04 27.16
CA ASP A 274 6.33 6.44 26.74
C ASP A 274 6.40 7.33 25.49
N VAL A 275 5.53 7.05 24.54
CA VAL A 275 5.43 7.73 23.25
C VAL A 275 4.02 8.23 23.05
N GLY A 276 3.86 9.37 22.36
CA GLY A 276 2.54 9.81 21.95
C GLY A 276 2.50 11.15 21.24
N GLY A 277 1.32 11.45 20.70
CA GLY A 277 1.03 12.66 19.94
C GLY A 277 -0.26 12.54 19.14
N SER A 278 -0.46 13.46 18.19
CA SER A 278 -1.74 13.59 17.50
C SER A 278 -1.61 13.93 16.02
N THR A 279 -2.65 13.60 15.26
CA THR A 279 -2.82 13.95 13.84
C THR A 279 -4.31 14.07 13.51
N GLN A 280 -4.64 14.44 12.29
CA GLN A 280 -6.01 14.38 11.78
C GLN A 280 -6.24 13.06 11.03
N LEU A 281 -7.42 12.47 11.23
CA LEU A 281 -7.85 11.32 10.48
C LEU A 281 -8.05 11.74 9.02
N ALA A 282 -7.39 11.04 8.11
CA ALA A 282 -7.59 11.17 6.68
C ALA A 282 -8.67 10.20 6.19
N ASP A 283 -9.11 10.39 4.95
CA ASP A 283 -10.09 9.53 4.26
C ASP A 283 -9.73 8.04 4.37
N GLY A 284 -10.75 7.19 4.43
CA GLY A 284 -10.57 5.75 4.63
C GLY A 284 -10.08 5.37 6.04
N GLY A 285 -10.15 6.28 7.02
CA GLY A 285 -9.74 6.02 8.39
C GLY A 285 -8.23 6.00 8.58
N ARG A 286 -7.49 6.62 7.67
CA ARG A 286 -6.02 6.62 7.65
C ARG A 286 -5.45 7.63 8.62
N PHE A 287 -4.30 7.30 9.19
CA PHE A 287 -3.54 8.22 10.02
C PHE A 287 -2.05 7.94 9.90
N GLU A 288 -1.27 9.02 9.95
CA GLU A 288 0.18 8.99 9.98
C GLU A 288 0.62 10.06 10.98
N MET A 289 1.50 9.69 11.91
CA MET A 289 2.03 10.63 12.89
C MET A 289 3.49 10.30 13.25
N THR A 290 4.26 11.33 13.57
CA THR A 290 5.65 11.20 14.02
C THR A 290 5.80 11.87 15.37
N TYR A 291 6.36 11.15 16.32
CA TYR A 291 6.70 11.61 17.65
C TYR A 291 8.21 11.85 17.73
N ALA A 292 8.61 13.00 18.24
CA ALA A 292 10.01 13.29 18.54
C ALA A 292 10.09 13.90 19.95
N GLY A 293 10.86 13.27 20.83
CA GLY A 293 11.02 13.71 22.22
C GLY A 293 11.82 12.71 23.05
N ASN A 294 12.50 13.17 24.10
CA ASN A 294 13.25 12.33 25.05
C ASN A 294 14.25 11.34 24.41
N GLY A 295 14.90 11.73 23.31
CA GLY A 295 15.85 10.87 22.59
C GLY A 295 15.20 9.80 21.69
N GLN A 296 13.87 9.83 21.54
CA GLN A 296 13.12 8.93 20.68
C GLN A 296 12.58 9.64 19.44
N SER A 297 12.46 8.88 18.36
CA SER A 297 11.77 9.30 17.14
C SER A 297 10.94 8.13 16.63
N LEU A 298 9.63 8.12 16.94
CA LEU A 298 8.70 7.06 16.58
C LEU A 298 7.70 7.56 15.55
N ALA A 299 7.66 6.93 14.38
CA ALA A 299 6.60 7.13 13.39
C ALA A 299 5.57 6.00 13.48
N LEU A 300 4.29 6.35 13.42
CA LEU A 300 3.15 5.44 13.30
C LEU A 300 2.39 5.74 12.01
N LYS A 301 2.08 4.70 11.24
CA LYS A 301 1.22 4.78 10.06
C LYS A 301 0.22 3.63 10.10
N GLY A 302 -1.06 3.92 9.89
CA GLY A 302 -2.09 2.88 9.90
C GLY A 302 -3.44 3.33 9.38
N SER A 303 -4.43 2.46 9.53
CA SER A 303 -5.82 2.78 9.27
C SER A 303 -6.75 2.08 10.25
N ILE A 304 -7.96 2.63 10.40
CA ILE A 304 -9.05 2.07 11.18
C ILE A 304 -10.10 1.51 10.22
N ASN A 305 -10.43 0.23 10.37
CA ASN A 305 -11.56 -0.36 9.67
C ASN A 305 -12.80 -0.26 10.57
N VAL A 306 -13.76 0.61 10.19
CA VAL A 306 -15.00 0.86 10.95
C VAL A 306 -15.82 -0.42 11.11
N ALA A 307 -15.89 -1.25 10.06
CA ALA A 307 -16.70 -2.47 10.06
C ALA A 307 -16.19 -3.50 11.08
N THR A 308 -14.87 -3.57 11.32
CA THR A 308 -14.28 -4.51 12.29
C THR A 308 -13.98 -3.88 13.65
N GLY A 309 -13.94 -2.53 13.73
CA GLY A 309 -13.51 -1.80 14.91
C GLY A 309 -12.02 -1.99 15.24
N VAL A 310 -11.20 -2.31 14.23
CA VAL A 310 -9.76 -2.59 14.40
C VAL A 310 -8.92 -1.51 13.73
N ALA A 311 -7.97 -0.98 14.49
CA ALA A 311 -6.87 -0.16 14.02
C ALA A 311 -5.63 -1.04 13.83
N THR A 312 -4.99 -0.97 12.67
CA THR A 312 -3.77 -1.71 12.35
C THR A 312 -2.78 -0.80 11.66
N GLY A 313 -1.50 -1.15 11.73
CA GLY A 313 -0.47 -0.44 10.98
C GLY A 313 0.94 -0.83 11.37
N SER A 314 1.87 0.02 10.93
CA SER A 314 3.30 -0.12 11.14
C SER A 314 3.85 0.99 12.03
N TRP A 315 4.95 0.70 12.70
CA TRP A 315 5.69 1.65 13.50
C TRP A 315 7.19 1.59 13.19
N ILE A 316 7.89 2.73 13.28
CA ILE A 316 9.34 2.84 13.08
C ILE A 316 9.94 3.72 14.16
N ASN A 317 10.88 3.19 14.95
CA ASN A 317 11.73 3.97 15.84
C ASN A 317 13.07 4.23 15.16
N ALA A 318 13.23 5.43 14.59
CA ALA A 318 14.44 5.79 13.85
C ALA A 318 15.69 5.87 14.74
N ALA A 319 15.53 6.29 16.01
CA ALA A 319 16.64 6.40 16.96
C ALA A 319 17.18 5.02 17.35
N ALA A 320 16.28 4.05 17.60
CA ALA A 320 16.63 2.68 17.95
C ALA A 320 16.89 1.78 16.73
N LYS A 321 16.61 2.26 15.51
CA LYS A 321 16.61 1.47 14.26
C LYS A 321 15.74 0.21 14.34
N THR A 322 14.64 0.29 15.10
CA THR A 322 13.67 -0.79 15.24
C THR A 322 12.38 -0.42 14.53
N SER A 323 11.63 -1.43 14.09
CA SER A 323 10.33 -1.24 13.44
C SER A 323 9.45 -2.46 13.67
N GLY A 324 8.17 -2.32 13.39
CA GLY A 324 7.23 -3.41 13.54
C GLY A 324 5.81 -3.01 13.19
N VAL A 325 4.87 -3.71 13.80
CA VAL A 325 3.43 -3.55 13.58
C VAL A 325 2.68 -3.32 14.88
N PHE A 326 1.50 -2.74 14.76
CA PHE A 326 0.56 -2.63 15.87
C PHE A 326 -0.83 -3.11 15.46
N SER A 327 -1.57 -3.56 16.47
CA SER A 327 -2.99 -3.84 16.37
C SER A 327 -3.67 -3.34 17.61
N ALA A 328 -4.70 -2.50 17.44
CA ALA A 328 -5.56 -2.01 18.50
C ALA A 328 -7.02 -2.18 18.09
N SER A 329 -7.89 -2.34 19.06
CA SER A 329 -9.33 -2.45 18.80
C SER A 329 -10.11 -1.64 19.81
N LYS A 330 -11.21 -1.04 19.37
CA LYS A 330 -12.16 -0.49 20.32
C LYS A 330 -12.70 -1.63 21.19
N PRO A 331 -12.89 -1.42 22.50
CA PRO A 331 -13.61 -2.37 23.33
C PRO A 331 -14.97 -2.61 22.67
N VAL A 332 -15.13 -3.76 22.03
CA VAL A 332 -16.44 -4.19 21.60
C VAL A 332 -17.03 -4.88 22.82
N THR A 333 -17.99 -4.22 23.46
CA THR A 333 -18.96 -4.92 24.27
C THR A 333 -19.70 -5.82 23.27
N GLN A 334 -19.24 -7.07 23.11
CA GLN A 334 -19.76 -8.21 22.32
C GLN A 334 -18.85 -8.68 21.15
N PRO A 335 -18.75 -9.99 20.86
CA PRO A 335 -17.58 -10.59 20.25
C PRO A 335 -17.66 -10.71 18.71
N LYS A 336 -16.51 -10.60 18.06
CA LYS A 336 -16.22 -10.77 16.61
C LYS A 336 -16.55 -12.15 16.00
N MET A 337 -17.40 -12.93 16.65
CA MET A 337 -17.75 -14.29 16.23
C MET A 337 -18.90 -14.35 15.23
N PHE A 338 -19.63 -13.25 15.04
CA PHE A 338 -20.86 -13.28 14.24
C PHE A 338 -20.66 -13.69 12.77
N PRO A 339 -19.62 -13.26 12.02
CA PRO A 339 -19.41 -13.74 10.65
C PRO A 339 -19.19 -15.26 10.56
N GLN A 340 -18.50 -15.85 11.53
CA GLN A 340 -18.30 -17.31 11.60
C GLN A 340 -19.61 -18.03 11.96
N VAL A 341 -20.38 -17.47 12.89
CA VAL A 341 -21.71 -17.95 13.24
C VAL A 341 -22.64 -17.90 12.04
N GLN A 342 -22.67 -16.78 11.31
CA GLN A 342 -23.52 -16.62 10.14
C GLN A 342 -23.17 -17.62 9.04
N ALA A 343 -21.89 -17.92 8.82
CA ALA A 343 -21.46 -18.95 7.88
C ALA A 343 -21.96 -20.35 8.30
N ILE A 344 -21.84 -20.70 9.58
CA ILE A 344 -22.35 -21.98 10.12
C ILE A 344 -23.86 -22.04 9.97
N ILE A 345 -24.60 -21.00 10.34
CA ILE A 345 -26.06 -20.96 10.24
C ILE A 345 -26.52 -21.05 8.78
N THR A 346 -25.82 -20.40 7.87
CA THR A 346 -26.10 -20.49 6.43
C THR A 346 -25.95 -21.92 5.91
N GLN A 347 -24.84 -22.58 6.27
CA GLN A 347 -24.55 -23.92 5.77
C GLN A 347 -25.38 -25.01 6.43
N ARG A 348 -25.78 -24.82 7.70
CA ARG A 348 -26.40 -25.88 8.51
C ARG A 348 -27.89 -25.70 8.76
N CYS A 349 -28.41 -24.47 8.65
CA CYS A 349 -29.77 -24.15 9.06
C CYS A 349 -30.65 -23.55 7.95
N VAL A 350 -30.10 -22.66 7.12
CA VAL A 350 -30.87 -21.90 6.11
C VAL A 350 -31.55 -22.80 5.08
N GLY A 351 -31.00 -23.96 4.76
CA GLY A 351 -31.65 -24.93 3.85
C GLY A 351 -33.10 -25.30 4.26
N CYS A 352 -33.38 -25.32 5.57
CA CYS A 352 -34.72 -25.62 6.12
C CYS A 352 -35.38 -24.42 6.82
N HIS A 353 -34.61 -23.43 7.27
CA HIS A 353 -35.08 -22.26 8.04
C HIS A 353 -34.81 -20.96 7.27
N SER A 354 -35.45 -20.82 6.12
CA SER A 354 -35.32 -19.67 5.22
C SER A 354 -36.67 -19.29 4.63
N ALA A 355 -36.83 -18.02 4.27
CA ALA A 355 -37.92 -17.56 3.41
C ALA A 355 -37.90 -18.23 2.02
N HIS A 356 -36.73 -18.75 1.61
CA HIS A 356 -36.52 -19.47 0.37
C HIS A 356 -35.79 -20.80 0.65
N THR A 357 -36.51 -21.76 1.26
CA THR A 357 -35.93 -23.08 1.57
C THR A 357 -35.43 -23.80 0.32
N THR A 358 -34.24 -24.38 0.43
CA THR A 358 -33.58 -25.11 -0.67
C THR A 358 -33.47 -26.62 -0.40
N PHE A 359 -33.83 -27.06 0.81
CA PHE A 359 -33.79 -28.47 1.17
C PHE A 359 -34.97 -29.23 0.53
N PRO A 360 -34.71 -30.33 -0.20
CA PRO A 360 -35.76 -31.08 -0.90
C PRO A 360 -36.90 -31.50 0.01
N GLY A 361 -38.14 -31.22 -0.41
CA GLY A 361 -39.35 -31.56 0.35
C GLY A 361 -39.87 -30.45 1.28
N TYR A 362 -39.17 -29.32 1.39
CA TYR A 362 -39.64 -28.15 2.13
C TYR A 362 -39.88 -26.96 1.20
N ASN A 363 -41.11 -26.44 1.24
CA ASN A 363 -41.52 -25.24 0.50
C ASN A 363 -41.77 -24.04 1.42
N THR A 364 -41.63 -24.23 2.74
CA THR A 364 -41.81 -23.22 3.76
C THR A 364 -40.79 -23.41 4.88
N ALA A 365 -40.42 -22.30 5.51
CA ALA A 365 -39.50 -22.28 6.64
C ALA A 365 -40.02 -23.15 7.78
N GLN A 366 -39.21 -24.12 8.22
CA GLN A 366 -39.59 -25.03 9.28
C GLN A 366 -39.81 -24.27 10.60
N ALA A 367 -40.91 -24.59 11.28
CA ALA A 367 -41.39 -23.90 12.48
C ALA A 367 -41.62 -22.38 12.30
N GLY A 368 -41.73 -21.88 11.06
CA GLY A 368 -41.87 -20.45 10.78
C GLY A 368 -40.62 -19.62 11.07
N LEU A 369 -39.46 -20.27 11.28
CA LEU A 369 -38.20 -19.61 11.59
C LEU A 369 -37.39 -19.39 10.32
N SER A 370 -36.98 -18.15 10.08
CA SER A 370 -36.07 -17.77 9.00
C SER A 370 -34.77 -17.24 9.60
N PHE A 371 -33.64 -17.60 9.00
CA PHE A 371 -32.29 -17.20 9.41
C PHE A 371 -31.52 -16.54 8.25
N ASP A 372 -32.25 -15.88 7.35
CA ASP A 372 -31.69 -15.27 6.12
C ASP A 372 -30.84 -14.03 6.40
N THR A 373 -31.08 -13.37 7.53
CA THR A 373 -30.42 -12.12 7.92
C THR A 373 -29.82 -12.19 9.32
N GLU A 374 -28.83 -11.33 9.58
CA GLU A 374 -28.22 -11.21 10.89
C GLU A 374 -29.23 -10.93 12.01
N ALA A 375 -30.14 -9.98 11.78
CA ALA A 375 -31.17 -9.61 12.74
C ALA A 375 -32.07 -10.80 13.11
N GLN A 376 -32.42 -11.65 12.14
CA GLN A 376 -33.20 -12.85 12.38
C GLN A 376 -32.43 -13.91 13.17
N ILE A 377 -31.14 -14.10 12.87
CA ILE A 377 -30.27 -15.04 13.60
C ILE A 377 -30.13 -14.60 15.07
N ARG A 378 -29.92 -13.30 15.30
CA ARG A 378 -29.82 -12.71 16.65
C ARG A 378 -31.14 -12.81 17.41
N ALA A 379 -32.27 -12.47 16.77
CA ALA A 379 -33.59 -12.58 17.37
C ALA A 379 -33.95 -14.00 17.83
N GLN A 380 -33.41 -15.03 17.16
CA GLN A 380 -33.66 -16.44 17.46
C GLN A 380 -32.50 -17.15 18.16
N ALA A 381 -31.50 -16.40 18.64
CA ALA A 381 -30.29 -16.92 19.26
C ALA A 381 -30.56 -17.97 20.37
N GLY A 382 -31.53 -17.71 21.26
CA GLY A 382 -31.89 -18.65 22.31
C GLY A 382 -32.42 -20.00 21.79
N LEU A 383 -33.19 -19.99 20.71
CA LEU A 383 -33.70 -21.21 20.08
C LEU A 383 -32.59 -21.96 19.34
N ILE A 384 -31.73 -21.24 18.63
CA ILE A 384 -30.57 -21.82 17.94
C ILE A 384 -29.65 -22.51 18.97
N LYS A 385 -29.37 -21.87 20.11
CA LYS A 385 -28.58 -22.46 21.20
C LYS A 385 -29.22 -23.75 21.72
N SER A 386 -30.49 -23.68 22.10
CA SER A 386 -31.22 -24.85 22.61
C SER A 386 -31.17 -26.02 21.63
N ALA A 387 -31.36 -25.76 20.33
CA ALA A 387 -31.50 -26.79 19.30
C ALA A 387 -30.17 -27.35 18.80
N ALA A 388 -29.20 -26.48 18.50
CA ALA A 388 -27.95 -26.87 17.85
C ALA A 388 -26.78 -27.04 18.84
N VAL A 389 -26.86 -26.47 20.04
CA VAL A 389 -25.77 -26.58 21.03
C VAL A 389 -26.18 -27.52 22.16
N ASP A 390 -27.25 -27.19 22.87
CA ASP A 390 -27.59 -27.86 24.14
C ASP A 390 -28.17 -29.26 23.92
N SER A 391 -29.12 -29.39 23.00
CA SER A 391 -29.76 -30.69 22.70
C SER A 391 -29.15 -31.40 21.50
N GLN A 392 -28.36 -30.70 20.69
CA GLN A 392 -27.82 -31.17 19.40
C GLN A 392 -28.85 -31.81 18.45
N ARG A 393 -30.14 -31.56 18.70
CA ARG A 393 -31.25 -32.13 17.92
C ARG A 393 -31.34 -31.55 16.50
N MET A 394 -30.77 -30.35 16.31
CA MET A 394 -30.65 -29.71 15.02
C MET A 394 -29.19 -29.62 14.57
N PRO A 395 -28.91 -29.80 13.27
CA PRO A 395 -29.84 -30.23 12.21
C PRO A 395 -30.41 -31.64 12.50
N PHE A 396 -31.67 -31.91 12.16
CA PHE A 396 -32.33 -33.18 12.49
C PHE A 396 -31.55 -34.36 11.90
N GLY A 397 -31.23 -35.35 12.73
CA GLY A 397 -30.36 -36.48 12.32
C GLY A 397 -28.98 -36.06 11.81
N ASN A 398 -28.53 -34.84 12.12
CA ASN A 398 -27.35 -34.19 11.56
C ASN A 398 -27.33 -34.14 10.02
N ALA A 399 -28.49 -33.99 9.37
CA ALA A 399 -28.64 -34.08 7.92
C ALA A 399 -27.73 -33.15 7.10
N THR A 400 -27.27 -32.03 7.66
CA THR A 400 -26.37 -31.08 6.97
C THR A 400 -24.90 -31.23 7.40
N GLY A 401 -24.54 -32.28 8.14
CA GLY A 401 -23.15 -32.57 8.52
C GLY A 401 -22.50 -31.57 9.48
N MET A 402 -23.26 -31.01 10.42
CA MET A 402 -22.72 -30.08 11.41
C MET A 402 -21.73 -30.78 12.35
N THR A 403 -20.54 -30.21 12.49
CA THR A 403 -19.42 -30.76 13.27
C THR A 403 -19.44 -30.27 14.73
N GLN A 404 -18.73 -30.98 15.61
CA GLN A 404 -18.59 -30.54 17.00
C GLN A 404 -17.82 -29.22 17.13
N ALA A 405 -16.86 -28.95 16.24
CA ALA A 405 -16.12 -27.68 16.21
C ALA A 405 -17.05 -26.49 15.91
N GLU A 406 -17.95 -26.64 14.93
CA GLU A 406 -18.96 -25.61 14.60
C GLU A 406 -19.94 -25.40 15.76
N ARG A 407 -20.35 -26.48 16.45
CA ARG A 407 -21.19 -26.36 17.67
C ARG A 407 -20.46 -25.62 18.77
N SER A 408 -19.17 -25.86 18.96
CA SER A 408 -18.32 -25.12 19.90
C SER A 408 -18.19 -23.64 19.51
N THR A 409 -18.10 -23.31 18.22
CA THR A 409 -18.14 -21.92 17.74
C THR A 409 -19.47 -21.24 18.07
N LEU A 410 -20.62 -21.91 17.86
CA LEU A 410 -21.91 -21.38 18.28
C LEU A 410 -22.00 -21.23 19.81
N ALA A 411 -21.53 -22.23 20.56
CA ALA A 411 -21.54 -22.20 22.03
C ALA A 411 -20.74 -21.02 22.59
N ALA A 412 -19.53 -20.78 22.06
CA ALA A 412 -18.70 -19.66 22.45
C ALA A 412 -19.33 -18.31 22.07
N TRP A 413 -20.09 -18.23 20.97
CA TRP A 413 -20.83 -17.03 20.61
C TRP A 413 -21.92 -16.72 21.63
N PHE A 414 -22.67 -17.72 22.10
CA PHE A 414 -23.70 -17.55 23.13
C PHE A 414 -23.12 -17.21 24.51
N SER A 415 -22.02 -17.86 24.90
CA SER A 415 -21.37 -17.64 26.20
C SER A 415 -20.77 -16.25 26.34
N ALA A 416 -20.40 -15.63 25.21
CA ALA A 416 -19.75 -14.33 25.19
C ALA A 416 -20.76 -13.15 25.14
N GLY A 417 -22.05 -13.45 25.36
CA GLY A 417 -23.15 -12.51 25.28
C GLY A 417 -23.75 -12.46 23.87
N THR A 418 -25.07 -12.34 23.77
CA THR A 418 -25.75 -12.10 22.49
C THR A 418 -26.37 -10.71 22.56
N PRO A 419 -25.81 -9.68 21.92
CA PRO A 419 -26.52 -8.43 21.78
C PRO A 419 -27.62 -8.57 20.71
N PRO A 420 -28.78 -7.91 20.92
CA PRO A 420 -29.83 -7.83 19.92
C PRO A 420 -29.34 -7.27 18.58
#